data_AF-A0AAD6ZB00-F1
#
_entry.id   AF-A0AAD6ZB00-F1
#
_cell.length_a   1.000
_cell.length_b   1.000
_cell.length_c   1.000
_cell.angle_alpha   90.00
_cell.angle_beta   90.00
_cell.angle_gamma   90.00
#
_symmetry.space_group_name_H-M   'P 1'
#
loop_
_entity.id
_entity.type
_entity.pdbx_description
1 polymer ?
#
loop_
_entity_poly.entity_id
_entity_poly.type
_entity_poly.pdbx_seq_one_letter_code
_entity_poly.pdbx_strand_id
1 'polypeptide(L)'
;MGSFPRGLGREERCLQFNFHWYFEEEDTSQIPENLTQYLLLQHAIFCTLVANLPPSSLISLTLHNTPFIPDDIYLNVAFHRILAPLHSLVISTLSNMEDKGTCSFRILHLVSLMLYNLVIEPAVVDTDMMVFILHHMGTLTRLALHRCPINSGEDGVFLHLWHAVLVLFQAELDGLHNFVFVNNNPRNRVFECDAWFVYMWLDHGWGYMLWEEELVTEGLELPALESLQVVIVQYLPRIHTNKQQMISKQGHGHE
;
A
#
# COMPACT_ATOMS: atom_id res chain seq x y z
N MET A 1 12.92 30.49 -41.54
CA MET A 1 13.20 29.05 -41.29
C MET A 1 13.85 28.94 -39.92
N GLY A 2 13.06 28.67 -38.89
CA GLY A 2 13.56 28.42 -37.54
C GLY A 2 13.18 27.01 -37.13
N SER A 3 14.13 26.09 -37.18
CA SER A 3 13.97 24.73 -36.68
C SER A 3 14.06 24.76 -35.16
N PHE A 4 12.94 24.57 -34.48
CA PHE A 4 12.95 24.23 -33.06
C PHE A 4 13.58 22.84 -32.89
N PRO A 5 14.49 22.66 -31.91
CA PRO A 5 14.99 21.33 -31.60
C PRO A 5 13.84 20.52 -31.00
N ARG A 6 13.40 19.50 -31.72
CA ARG A 6 12.54 18.44 -31.16
C ARG A 6 13.38 17.65 -30.17
N GLY A 7 13.50 18.18 -28.95
CA GLY A 7 13.75 17.34 -27.79
C GLY A 7 12.54 16.42 -27.71
N LEU A 8 12.71 15.16 -28.13
CA LEU A 8 11.78 14.09 -27.79
C LEU A 8 11.83 13.96 -26.27
N GLY A 9 11.01 14.77 -25.59
CA GLY A 9 10.79 14.65 -24.16
C GLY A 9 10.47 13.19 -23.88
N ARG A 10 11.17 12.58 -22.92
CA ARG A 10 10.80 11.26 -22.45
C ARG A 10 9.35 11.35 -22.01
N GLU A 11 8.46 10.69 -22.77
CA GLU A 11 7.07 10.55 -22.38
C GLU A 11 7.05 9.72 -21.10
N GLU A 12 6.79 10.39 -19.99
CA GLU A 12 6.51 9.75 -18.72
C GLU A 12 5.24 8.91 -18.88
N ARG A 13 5.31 7.62 -18.56
CA ARG A 13 4.21 6.68 -18.74
C ARG A 13 3.59 6.36 -17.40
N CYS A 14 2.27 6.49 -17.36
CA CYS A 14 1.42 6.02 -16.27
C CYS A 14 0.56 4.88 -16.82
N LEU A 15 0.61 3.72 -16.18
CA LEU A 15 -0.19 2.57 -16.58
C LEU A 15 -1.17 2.21 -15.47
N GLN A 16 -2.40 1.89 -15.87
CA GLN A 16 -3.42 1.39 -14.98
C GLN A 16 -4.00 0.10 -15.55
N PHE A 17 -3.95 -0.95 -14.76
CA PHE A 17 -4.56 -2.24 -15.07
C PHE A 17 -5.72 -2.49 -14.11
N ASN A 18 -6.88 -2.80 -14.68
CA ASN A 18 -8.07 -3.19 -13.94
C ASN A 18 -8.39 -4.63 -14.30
N PHE A 19 -7.96 -5.57 -13.47
CA PHE A 19 -8.24 -6.98 -13.64
C PHE A 19 -9.64 -7.30 -13.13
N HIS A 20 -10.17 -8.43 -13.58
CA HIS A 20 -11.51 -8.86 -13.21
C HIS A 20 -11.53 -9.27 -11.74
N TRP A 21 -12.52 -8.78 -10.99
CA TRP A 21 -12.70 -8.99 -9.55
C TRP A 21 -13.21 -10.38 -9.18
N TYR A 22 -13.89 -11.06 -10.12
CA TYR A 22 -14.38 -12.42 -9.90
C TYR A 22 -13.26 -13.40 -10.19
N PHE A 23 -12.64 -13.90 -9.14
CA PHE A 23 -11.50 -14.78 -9.20
C PHE A 23 -11.83 -15.98 -8.31
N GLU A 24 -12.33 -17.07 -8.92
CA GLU A 24 -12.76 -18.28 -8.20
C GLU A 24 -11.60 -18.97 -7.44
N GLU A 25 -10.36 -18.62 -7.77
CA GLU A 25 -9.14 -19.12 -7.11
C GLU A 25 -8.93 -18.49 -5.71
N GLU A 26 -9.65 -17.42 -5.36
CA GLU A 26 -9.60 -16.83 -4.01
C GLU A 26 -10.21 -17.75 -2.95
N ASP A 27 -11.11 -18.64 -3.36
CA ASP A 27 -11.75 -19.64 -2.50
C ASP A 27 -10.86 -20.88 -2.30
N THR A 28 -9.78 -20.99 -3.08
CA THR A 28 -8.85 -22.12 -2.98
C THR A 28 -7.60 -21.64 -2.26
N SER A 29 -7.36 -22.14 -1.05
CA SER A 29 -6.09 -21.99 -0.32
C SER A 29 -4.91 -22.71 -1.00
N GLN A 30 -4.98 -22.91 -2.32
CA GLN A 30 -4.04 -23.65 -3.13
C GLN A 30 -3.84 -22.89 -4.43
N ILE A 31 -2.59 -22.69 -4.82
CA ILE A 31 -2.23 -22.25 -6.16
C ILE A 31 -2.79 -23.29 -7.14
N PRO A 32 -3.68 -22.92 -8.07
CA PRO A 32 -4.26 -23.89 -8.98
C PRO A 32 -3.16 -24.54 -9.82
N GLU A 33 -3.20 -25.87 -9.96
CA GLU A 33 -2.22 -26.61 -10.79
C GLU A 33 -2.17 -26.11 -12.24
N ASN A 34 -3.30 -25.55 -12.72
CA ASN A 34 -3.40 -24.90 -14.02
C ASN A 34 -3.82 -23.45 -13.83
N LEU A 35 -2.99 -22.50 -14.30
CA LEU A 35 -3.32 -21.09 -14.32
C LEU A 35 -4.64 -20.86 -15.08
N THR A 36 -5.59 -20.11 -14.49
CA THR A 36 -6.78 -19.71 -15.25
C THR A 36 -6.43 -18.80 -16.43
N GLN A 37 -7.38 -18.66 -17.35
CA GLN A 37 -7.28 -17.71 -18.46
C GLN A 37 -7.00 -16.27 -18.00
N TYR A 38 -7.40 -15.88 -16.79
CA TYR A 38 -7.17 -14.54 -16.24
C TYR A 38 -5.72 -14.35 -15.79
N LEU A 39 -5.13 -15.33 -15.10
CA LEU A 39 -3.69 -15.32 -14.80
C LEU A 39 -2.85 -15.36 -16.06
N LEU A 40 -3.21 -16.22 -17.01
CA LEU A 40 -2.51 -16.30 -18.30
C LEU A 40 -2.56 -14.95 -19.03
N LEU A 41 -3.69 -14.24 -18.99
CA LEU A 41 -3.82 -12.92 -19.57
C LEU A 41 -2.96 -11.88 -18.83
N GLN A 42 -2.97 -11.88 -17.49
CA GLN A 42 -2.11 -11.01 -16.69
C GLN A 42 -0.63 -11.25 -16.99
N HIS A 43 -0.21 -12.51 -16.99
CA HIS A 43 1.16 -12.90 -17.32
C HIS A 43 1.54 -12.47 -18.75
N ALA A 44 0.65 -12.66 -19.73
CA ALA A 44 0.85 -12.21 -21.10
C ALA A 44 0.97 -10.68 -21.21
N ILE A 45 0.18 -9.92 -20.43
CA ILE A 45 0.29 -8.46 -20.34
C ILE A 45 1.68 -8.09 -19.82
N PHE A 46 2.12 -8.66 -18.70
CA PHE A 46 3.44 -8.35 -18.13
C PHE A 46 4.59 -8.74 -19.07
N CYS A 47 4.51 -9.90 -19.73
CA CYS A 47 5.47 -10.29 -20.77
C CYS A 47 5.50 -9.27 -21.93
N THR A 48 4.33 -8.79 -22.36
CA THR A 48 4.21 -7.79 -23.42
C THR A 48 4.83 -6.45 -23.00
N LEU A 49 4.62 -6.03 -21.75
CA LEU A 49 5.26 -4.83 -21.19
C LEU A 49 6.77 -4.97 -21.20
N VAL A 50 7.30 -6.11 -20.73
CA VAL A 50 8.73 -6.39 -20.72
C VAL A 50 9.33 -6.34 -22.13
N ALA A 51 8.62 -6.86 -23.13
CA ALA A 51 9.08 -6.91 -24.51
C ALA A 51 9.05 -5.55 -25.22
N ASN A 52 8.13 -4.65 -24.83
CA ASN A 52 7.83 -3.44 -25.62
C ASN A 52 8.08 -2.11 -24.88
N LEU A 53 8.20 -2.10 -23.55
CA LEU A 53 8.46 -0.88 -22.80
C LEU A 53 9.96 -0.61 -22.68
N PRO A 54 10.41 0.62 -22.98
CA PRO A 54 11.77 1.02 -22.68
C PRO A 54 11.96 1.13 -21.15
N PRO A 55 13.08 0.64 -20.58
CA PRO A 55 13.36 0.58 -19.13
C PRO A 55 13.31 1.88 -18.33
N SER A 56 13.09 3.04 -18.97
CA SER A 56 13.17 4.36 -18.33
C SER A 56 11.90 5.20 -18.50
N SER A 57 10.77 4.55 -18.77
CA SER A 57 9.53 5.25 -19.12
C SER A 57 8.39 5.14 -18.10
N LEU A 58 8.34 4.09 -17.30
CA LEU A 58 7.21 3.85 -16.40
C LEU A 58 7.41 4.52 -15.04
N ILE A 59 6.65 5.58 -14.76
CA ILE A 59 6.79 6.37 -13.52
C ILE A 59 5.69 6.04 -12.51
N SER A 60 4.51 5.69 -13.01
CA SER A 60 3.35 5.32 -12.18
C SER A 60 2.70 4.04 -12.69
N LEU A 61 2.36 3.16 -11.76
CA LEU A 61 1.69 1.89 -12.02
C LEU A 61 0.54 1.74 -11.04
N THR A 62 -0.64 1.45 -11.57
CA THR A 62 -1.83 1.14 -10.80
C THR A 62 -2.31 -0.26 -11.16
N LEU A 63 -2.48 -1.09 -10.14
CA LEU A 63 -2.86 -2.50 -10.24
C LEU A 63 -4.13 -2.70 -9.42
N HIS A 64 -5.28 -2.88 -10.09
CA HIS A 64 -6.55 -3.20 -9.45
C HIS A 64 -6.93 -4.66 -9.68
N ASN A 65 -7.36 -5.31 -8.60
CA ASN A 65 -7.73 -6.72 -8.51
C ASN A 65 -6.61 -7.64 -9.02
N THR A 66 -5.36 -7.30 -8.71
CA THR A 66 -4.21 -8.11 -9.13
C THR A 66 -3.97 -9.21 -8.10
N PRO A 67 -4.10 -10.50 -8.48
CA PRO A 67 -3.65 -11.60 -7.65
C PRO A 67 -2.12 -11.57 -7.52
N PHE A 68 -1.63 -11.66 -6.29
CA PHE A 68 -0.19 -11.81 -5.98
C PHE A 68 0.11 -13.29 -5.72
N ILE A 69 -0.01 -14.08 -6.77
CA ILE A 69 0.41 -15.49 -6.78
C ILE A 69 1.88 -15.53 -7.18
N PRO A 70 2.71 -16.45 -6.62
CA PRO A 70 4.07 -16.63 -7.09
C PRO A 70 4.10 -16.87 -8.61
N ASP A 71 4.81 -16.01 -9.34
CA ASP A 71 4.98 -16.10 -10.79
C ASP A 71 6.43 -15.73 -11.14
N ASP A 72 7.05 -16.51 -12.02
CA ASP A 72 8.44 -16.33 -12.47
C ASP A 72 8.68 -14.95 -13.12
N ILE A 73 7.62 -14.29 -13.60
CA ILE A 73 7.70 -12.93 -14.15
C ILE A 73 8.20 -11.92 -13.12
N TYR A 74 7.90 -12.11 -11.83
CA TYR A 74 8.36 -11.22 -10.76
C TYR A 74 9.85 -11.40 -10.45
N LEU A 75 10.44 -12.54 -10.84
CA LEU A 75 11.87 -12.82 -10.77
C LEU A 75 12.61 -12.40 -12.06
N ASN A 76 11.88 -12.02 -13.11
CA ASN A 76 12.45 -11.67 -14.40
C ASN A 76 13.20 -10.32 -14.33
N VAL A 77 14.52 -10.35 -14.57
CA VAL A 77 15.38 -9.14 -14.57
C VAL A 77 14.86 -8.04 -15.50
N ALA A 78 14.27 -8.41 -16.64
CA ALA A 78 13.71 -7.43 -17.57
C ALA A 78 12.42 -6.79 -17.04
N PHE A 79 11.64 -7.51 -16.25
CA PHE A 79 10.50 -6.95 -15.50
C PHE A 79 10.98 -5.94 -14.45
N HIS A 80 12.00 -6.26 -13.66
CA HIS A 80 12.59 -5.29 -12.73
C HIS A 80 13.14 -4.05 -13.44
N ARG A 81 13.70 -4.18 -14.64
CA ARG A 81 14.20 -3.04 -15.42
C ARG A 81 13.10 -2.07 -15.81
N ILE A 82 11.91 -2.54 -16.16
CA ILE A 82 10.78 -1.64 -16.48
C ILE A 82 10.22 -0.96 -15.23
N LEU A 83 10.36 -1.58 -14.05
CA LEU A 83 9.93 -1.03 -12.76
C LEU A 83 10.98 -0.16 -12.06
N ALA A 84 12.24 -0.23 -12.46
CA ALA A 84 13.32 0.58 -11.87
C ALA A 84 13.03 2.10 -11.79
N PRO A 85 12.43 2.75 -12.81
CA PRO A 85 12.06 4.17 -12.74
C PRO A 85 10.71 4.42 -12.05
N LEU A 86 10.05 3.41 -11.48
CA LEU A 86 8.74 3.58 -10.88
C LEU A 86 8.83 4.39 -9.58
N HIS A 87 8.10 5.50 -9.52
CA HIS A 87 8.04 6.38 -8.34
C HIS A 87 6.70 6.26 -7.60
N SER A 88 5.65 5.83 -8.28
CA SER A 88 4.31 5.72 -7.72
C SER A 88 3.70 4.35 -8.02
N LEU A 89 3.25 3.67 -6.97
CA LEU A 89 2.57 2.39 -7.05
C LEU A 89 1.24 2.46 -6.30
N VAL A 90 0.19 2.05 -6.99
CA VAL A 90 -1.13 1.82 -6.39
C VAL A 90 -1.47 0.35 -6.56
N ILE A 91 -1.77 -0.32 -5.45
CA ILE A 91 -2.22 -1.70 -5.43
C ILE A 91 -3.58 -1.73 -4.75
N SER A 92 -4.54 -2.36 -5.41
CA SER A 92 -5.84 -2.68 -4.88
C SER A 92 -6.06 -4.17 -5.12
N THR A 93 -6.03 -4.96 -4.07
CA THR A 93 -6.22 -6.42 -4.18
C THR A 93 -7.39 -6.83 -3.33
N LEU A 94 -8.08 -7.90 -3.71
CA LEU A 94 -9.23 -8.43 -2.96
C LEU A 94 -8.91 -9.72 -2.20
N SER A 95 -7.72 -10.32 -2.38
CA SER A 95 -7.47 -11.69 -1.87
C SER A 95 -6.01 -12.15 -1.75
N ASN A 96 -5.86 -13.08 -0.80
CA ASN A 96 -4.88 -14.16 -0.67
C ASN A 96 -3.39 -13.83 -0.90
N MET A 97 -2.84 -12.98 -0.03
CA MET A 97 -1.38 -12.84 0.12
C MET A 97 -0.79 -13.86 1.12
N GLU A 98 -1.53 -14.92 1.49
CA GLU A 98 -1.14 -15.85 2.56
C GLU A 98 0.06 -16.74 2.19
N ASP A 99 0.31 -16.95 0.89
CA ASP A 99 1.12 -18.08 0.44
C ASP A 99 2.49 -17.67 -0.15
N LYS A 100 3.39 -17.12 0.68
CA LYS A 100 4.85 -16.89 0.41
C LYS A 100 5.16 -16.31 -0.99
N GLY A 101 4.17 -15.68 -1.60
CA GLY A 101 4.06 -15.36 -3.01
C GLY A 101 4.26 -13.90 -3.24
N THR A 102 5.18 -13.35 -2.45
CA THR A 102 5.60 -11.96 -2.40
C THR A 102 5.44 -11.23 -3.72
N CYS A 103 5.08 -9.96 -3.59
CA CYS A 103 5.64 -8.85 -4.39
C CYS A 103 7.18 -8.90 -4.35
N SER A 104 7.79 -9.95 -4.90
CA SER A 104 9.24 -10.18 -4.97
C SER A 104 9.92 -9.20 -5.93
N PHE A 105 9.12 -8.41 -6.66
CA PHE A 105 9.65 -7.36 -7.49
C PHE A 105 10.18 -6.19 -6.67
N ARG A 106 11.48 -5.92 -6.81
CA ARG A 106 12.15 -4.79 -6.17
C ARG A 106 11.93 -3.49 -6.97
N ILE A 107 11.42 -2.47 -6.32
CA ILE A 107 11.33 -1.09 -6.85
C ILE A 107 12.32 -0.21 -6.09
N LEU A 108 13.40 0.22 -6.73
CA LEU A 108 14.49 0.90 -6.01
C LEU A 108 14.16 2.32 -5.56
N HIS A 109 13.23 2.99 -6.25
CA HIS A 109 12.98 4.42 -6.10
C HIS A 109 11.51 4.74 -5.82
N LEU A 110 10.81 3.86 -5.10
CA LEU A 110 9.39 4.06 -4.81
C LEU A 110 9.21 5.24 -3.83
N VAL A 111 8.57 6.31 -4.30
CA VAL A 111 8.34 7.53 -3.53
C VAL A 111 6.93 7.55 -2.92
N SER A 112 5.96 6.96 -3.61
CA SER A 112 4.55 6.95 -3.21
C SER A 112 3.96 5.55 -3.34
N LEU A 113 3.42 5.02 -2.24
CA LEU A 113 2.73 3.75 -2.17
C LEU A 113 1.31 3.95 -1.66
N MET A 114 0.35 3.35 -2.36
CA MET A 114 -1.05 3.38 -1.97
C MET A 114 -1.63 1.98 -2.06
N LEU A 115 -2.15 1.50 -0.94
CA LEU A 115 -2.66 0.15 -0.75
C LEU A 115 -4.16 0.21 -0.46
N TYR A 116 -4.95 -0.60 -1.16
CA TYR A 116 -6.39 -0.71 -1.01
C TYR A 116 -6.82 -2.15 -0.73
N ASN A 117 -7.70 -2.35 0.25
CA ASN A 117 -8.33 -3.63 0.57
C ASN A 117 -7.33 -4.77 0.85
N LEU A 118 -6.16 -4.44 1.41
CA LEU A 118 -5.08 -5.40 1.65
C LEU A 118 -4.99 -5.80 3.12
N VAL A 119 -4.99 -7.10 3.39
CA VAL A 119 -4.78 -7.64 4.74
C VAL A 119 -3.31 -7.48 5.13
N ILE A 120 -3.06 -6.95 6.33
CA ILE A 120 -1.73 -6.80 6.93
C ILE A 120 -1.55 -7.88 7.99
N GLU A 121 -0.45 -8.63 7.92
CA GLU A 121 -0.19 -9.76 8.80
C GLU A 121 1.04 -9.52 9.70
N PRO A 122 0.87 -8.94 10.90
CA PRO A 122 1.99 -8.50 11.73
C PRO A 122 2.74 -9.64 12.44
N ALA A 123 2.11 -10.80 12.63
CA ALA A 123 2.65 -11.91 13.43
C ALA A 123 3.78 -12.69 12.73
N VAL A 124 3.98 -12.48 11.44
CA VAL A 124 5.05 -13.09 10.66
C VAL A 124 5.89 -11.96 10.12
N VAL A 125 7.07 -11.74 10.70
CA VAL A 125 8.00 -10.66 10.32
C VAL A 125 8.43 -10.77 8.84
N ASP A 126 8.20 -11.94 8.23
CA ASP A 126 8.43 -12.24 6.83
C ASP A 126 7.18 -12.09 5.95
N THR A 127 6.06 -11.55 6.45
CA THR A 127 4.90 -11.31 5.58
C THR A 127 5.17 -10.21 4.58
N ASP A 128 4.69 -10.51 3.39
CA ASP A 128 5.12 -9.91 2.15
C ASP A 128 4.85 -8.40 2.12
N MET A 129 3.74 -7.94 2.72
CA MET A 129 3.35 -6.53 2.63
C MET A 129 4.15 -5.62 3.57
N MET A 130 4.36 -6.03 4.83
CA MET A 130 5.15 -5.22 5.76
C MET A 130 6.61 -5.16 5.30
N VAL A 131 7.17 -6.30 4.89
CA VAL A 131 8.50 -6.38 4.28
C VAL A 131 8.58 -5.51 3.04
N PHE A 132 7.57 -5.53 2.17
CA PHE A 132 7.50 -4.68 0.98
C PHE A 132 7.51 -3.19 1.32
N ILE A 133 6.69 -2.73 2.28
CA ILE A 133 6.69 -1.32 2.71
C ILE A 133 8.06 -0.93 3.25
N LEU A 134 8.64 -1.75 4.13
CA LEU A 134 9.92 -1.47 4.81
C LEU A 134 11.12 -1.54 3.86
N HIS A 135 11.06 -2.34 2.79
CA HIS A 135 12.08 -2.31 1.72
C HIS A 135 12.22 -0.92 1.07
N HIS A 136 11.20 -0.07 1.18
CA HIS A 136 11.20 1.27 0.64
C HIS A 136 11.41 2.35 1.73
N MET A 137 11.81 1.99 2.95
CA MET A 137 11.96 2.96 4.05
C MET A 137 12.83 4.19 3.71
N GLY A 138 13.90 4.00 2.93
CA GLY A 138 14.80 5.09 2.55
C GLY A 138 14.35 5.94 1.36
N THR A 139 13.26 5.58 0.68
CA THR A 139 12.77 6.28 -0.53
C THR A 139 11.31 6.69 -0.44
N LEU A 140 10.52 6.02 0.39
CA LEU A 140 9.08 6.21 0.51
C LEU A 140 8.77 7.49 1.29
N THR A 141 8.17 8.46 0.62
CA THR A 141 7.75 9.73 1.23
C THR A 141 6.24 9.83 1.42
N ARG A 142 5.47 8.96 0.75
CA ARG A 142 4.01 8.93 0.85
C ARG A 142 3.51 7.49 0.98
N LEU A 143 2.71 7.24 2.01
CA LEU A 143 2.07 5.96 2.26
C LEU A 143 0.59 6.19 2.52
N ALA A 144 -0.24 5.48 1.78
CA ALA A 144 -1.69 5.53 1.95
C ALA A 144 -2.25 4.12 2.13
N LEU A 145 -2.92 3.87 3.26
CA LEU A 145 -3.57 2.61 3.59
C LEU A 145 -5.08 2.82 3.60
N HIS A 146 -5.78 2.18 2.67
CA HIS A 146 -7.21 2.29 2.50
C HIS A 146 -7.87 0.93 2.68
N ARG A 147 -8.70 0.80 3.73
CA ARG A 147 -9.41 -0.45 4.06
C ARG A 147 -8.45 -1.63 4.14
N CYS A 148 -7.27 -1.42 4.72
CA CYS A 148 -6.31 -2.47 4.95
C CYS A 148 -6.57 -3.04 6.34
N PRO A 149 -7.27 -4.18 6.51
CA PRO A 149 -7.45 -4.79 7.82
C PRO A 149 -6.16 -5.46 8.31
N ILE A 150 -6.07 -5.75 9.61
CA ILE A 150 -5.01 -6.61 10.14
C ILE A 150 -5.54 -8.03 10.34
N ASN A 151 -4.79 -9.04 9.90
CA ASN A 151 -5.01 -10.44 10.28
C ASN A 151 -4.57 -10.63 11.75
N SER A 152 -5.51 -10.98 12.62
CA SER A 152 -5.25 -11.26 14.03
C SER A 152 -4.77 -12.70 14.30
N GLY A 153 -4.67 -13.52 13.26
CA GLY A 153 -4.47 -14.96 13.39
C GLY A 153 -5.70 -15.69 13.93
N GLU A 154 -5.61 -17.01 14.01
CA GLU A 154 -6.70 -17.91 14.43
C GLU A 154 -7.11 -17.70 15.90
N ASP A 155 -6.17 -17.35 16.77
CA ASP A 155 -6.44 -17.30 18.21
C ASP A 155 -6.92 -15.93 18.71
N GLY A 156 -6.85 -14.87 17.90
CA GLY A 156 -7.24 -13.50 18.32
C GLY A 156 -6.46 -12.95 19.53
N VAL A 157 -5.34 -13.59 19.90
CA VAL A 157 -4.58 -13.29 21.14
C VAL A 157 -3.78 -11.99 21.05
N PHE A 158 -3.56 -11.48 19.83
CA PHE A 158 -2.72 -10.32 19.64
C PHE A 158 -3.49 -9.02 19.86
N LEU A 159 -3.45 -8.55 21.11
CA LEU A 159 -3.90 -7.20 21.45
C LEU A 159 -2.95 -6.16 20.83
N HIS A 160 -3.52 -5.06 20.35
CA HIS A 160 -2.79 -3.88 19.87
C HIS A 160 -1.93 -4.09 18.61
N LEU A 161 -2.37 -4.92 17.66
CA LEU A 161 -1.59 -5.14 16.43
C LEU A 161 -1.40 -3.86 15.59
N TRP A 162 -2.41 -2.99 15.51
CA TRP A 162 -2.24 -1.69 14.84
C TRP A 162 -1.23 -0.80 15.55
N HIS A 163 -1.20 -0.81 16.87
CA HIS A 163 -0.18 -0.10 17.64
C HIS A 163 1.22 -0.59 17.23
N ALA A 164 1.43 -1.91 17.17
CA ALA A 164 2.72 -2.47 16.76
C ALA A 164 3.12 -2.04 15.33
N VAL A 165 2.19 -2.10 14.37
CA VAL A 165 2.42 -1.64 12.98
C VAL A 165 2.78 -0.15 12.93
N LEU A 166 2.05 0.69 13.67
CA LEU A 166 2.25 2.14 13.67
C LEU A 166 3.55 2.54 14.37
N VAL A 167 3.92 1.88 15.47
CA VAL A 167 5.21 2.06 16.14
C VAL A 167 6.35 1.67 15.21
N LEU A 168 6.20 0.58 14.46
CA LEU A 168 7.20 0.17 13.48
C LEU A 168 7.34 1.18 12.35
N PHE A 169 6.24 1.72 11.82
CA PHE A 169 6.30 2.79 10.82
C PHE A 169 6.99 4.04 11.36
N GLN A 170 6.69 4.43 12.60
CA GLN A 170 7.36 5.55 13.24
C GLN A 170 8.88 5.33 13.35
N ALA A 171 9.30 4.11 13.69
CA ALA A 171 10.70 3.78 13.90
C ALA A 171 11.48 3.67 12.58
N GLU A 172 10.89 3.06 11.55
CA GLU A 172 11.60 2.66 10.34
C GLU A 172 11.36 3.62 9.15
N LEU A 173 10.20 4.29 9.07
CA LEU A 173 9.86 5.17 7.93
C LEU A 173 10.18 6.63 8.24
N ASP A 174 11.45 6.93 8.48
CA ASP A 174 11.95 8.28 8.81
C ASP A 174 11.77 9.30 7.68
N GLY A 175 11.86 8.84 6.42
CA GLY A 175 11.65 9.64 5.21
C GLY A 175 10.19 9.92 4.86
N LEU A 176 9.23 9.34 5.59
CA LEU A 176 7.81 9.52 5.31
C LEU A 176 7.38 10.96 5.61
N HIS A 177 6.57 11.55 4.72
CA HIS A 177 6.11 12.95 4.80
C HIS A 177 4.61 13.09 4.63
N ASN A 178 3.94 12.03 4.21
CA ASN A 178 2.51 12.00 4.02
C ASN A 178 2.02 10.59 4.34
N PHE A 179 1.22 10.48 5.40
CA PHE A 179 0.57 9.25 5.79
C PHE A 179 -0.94 9.43 5.73
N VAL A 180 -1.62 8.58 4.96
CA VAL A 180 -3.08 8.55 4.85
C VAL A 180 -3.58 7.20 5.36
N PHE A 181 -4.48 7.23 6.32
CA PHE A 181 -5.11 6.03 6.87
C PHE A 181 -6.63 6.17 6.78
N VAL A 182 -7.26 5.33 5.96
CA VAL A 182 -8.72 5.34 5.75
C VAL A 182 -9.25 3.92 5.83
N ASN A 183 -9.56 3.48 7.05
CA ASN A 183 -10.03 2.10 7.29
C ASN A 183 -11.52 2.08 7.65
N ASN A 184 -12.34 2.69 6.78
CA ASN A 184 -13.78 2.81 7.04
C ASN A 184 -14.49 1.51 6.67
N ASN A 185 -15.12 0.84 7.65
CA ASN A 185 -16.06 -0.24 7.39
C ASN A 185 -17.46 0.34 7.09
N PRO A 186 -17.96 0.26 5.85
CA PRO A 186 -19.25 0.86 5.49
C PRO A 186 -20.47 0.19 6.16
N ARG A 187 -20.29 -0.99 6.77
CA ARG A 187 -21.37 -1.72 7.45
C ARG A 187 -21.65 -1.20 8.86
N ASN A 188 -20.68 -0.54 9.51
CA ASN A 188 -20.81 -0.11 10.90
C ASN A 188 -21.11 1.40 11.00
N ARG A 189 -22.35 1.79 10.67
CA ARG A 189 -22.81 3.20 10.72
C ARG A 189 -23.13 3.70 12.14
N VAL A 190 -22.87 2.90 13.17
CA VAL A 190 -23.44 3.11 14.52
C VAL A 190 -22.53 3.94 15.43
N PHE A 191 -21.22 4.02 15.16
CA PHE A 191 -20.28 4.78 16.00
C PHE A 191 -19.56 5.87 15.20
N GLU A 192 -19.57 7.09 15.73
CA GLU A 192 -18.98 8.32 15.17
C GLU A 192 -17.45 8.40 15.31
N CYS A 193 -16.74 7.27 15.31
CA CYS A 193 -15.27 7.27 15.30
C CYS A 193 -14.77 7.32 13.85
N ASP A 194 -14.04 8.37 13.49
CA ASP A 194 -13.52 8.59 12.13
C ASP A 194 -12.39 7.63 11.72
N ALA A 195 -11.85 6.83 12.65
CA ALA A 195 -10.86 5.80 12.39
C ALA A 195 -11.28 4.48 13.05
N TRP A 196 -11.58 3.47 12.23
CA TRP A 196 -11.84 2.12 12.69
C TRP A 196 -10.63 1.26 12.41
N PHE A 197 -10.06 0.67 13.44
CA PHE A 197 -9.08 -0.39 13.28
C PHE A 197 -9.84 -1.67 12.91
N VAL A 198 -9.80 -2.03 11.63
CA VAL A 198 -10.44 -3.25 11.14
C VAL A 198 -9.49 -4.43 11.35
N TYR A 199 -9.99 -5.46 12.00
CA TYR A 199 -9.33 -6.74 12.19
C TYR A 199 -10.10 -7.83 11.47
N MET A 200 -9.37 -8.81 10.94
CA MET A 200 -9.92 -10.00 10.32
C MET A 200 -9.26 -11.23 10.92
N TRP A 201 -9.99 -12.33 10.93
CA TRP A 201 -9.45 -13.65 11.25
C TRP A 201 -9.74 -14.57 10.06
N LEU A 202 -8.84 -15.52 9.84
CA LEU A 202 -9.01 -16.55 8.83
C LEU A 202 -9.91 -17.66 9.39
N ASP A 203 -11.08 -17.85 8.80
CA ASP A 203 -11.89 -19.04 9.03
C ASP A 203 -11.59 -20.07 7.94
N HIS A 204 -11.14 -21.26 8.33
CA HIS A 204 -10.72 -22.31 7.41
C HIS A 204 -11.81 -22.83 6.45
N GLY A 205 -13.09 -22.48 6.66
CA GLY A 205 -14.20 -22.85 5.79
C GLY A 205 -14.80 -21.70 4.97
N TRP A 206 -14.54 -20.44 5.36
CA TRP A 206 -15.20 -19.26 4.78
C TRP A 206 -14.23 -18.14 4.37
N GLY A 207 -12.92 -18.35 4.53
CA GLY A 207 -11.90 -17.35 4.25
C GLY A 207 -11.84 -16.28 5.34
N TYR A 208 -11.42 -15.07 4.97
CA TYR A 208 -11.31 -13.98 5.94
C TYR A 208 -12.67 -13.47 6.37
N MET A 209 -12.94 -13.56 7.67
CA MET A 209 -14.11 -12.96 8.29
C MET A 209 -13.71 -11.70 9.05
N LEU A 210 -14.53 -10.66 8.92
CA LEU A 210 -14.40 -9.48 9.77
C LEU A 210 -14.66 -9.91 11.22
N TRP A 211 -13.86 -9.39 12.15
CA TRP A 211 -14.17 -9.52 13.57
C TRP A 211 -15.41 -8.67 13.87
N GLU A 212 -16.61 -9.27 13.79
CA GLU A 212 -17.89 -8.58 14.00
C GLU A 212 -18.26 -8.45 15.49
N GLU A 213 -17.54 -9.12 16.40
CA GLU A 213 -17.90 -9.07 17.82
C GLU A 213 -17.65 -7.69 18.44
N GLU A 214 -18.63 -7.27 19.25
CA GLU A 214 -18.78 -6.02 20.01
C GLU A 214 -17.66 -5.71 21.03
N LEU A 215 -16.50 -6.35 20.89
CA LEU A 215 -15.28 -6.10 21.66
C LEU A 215 -14.48 -4.93 21.08
N VAL A 216 -15.15 -3.83 20.74
CA VAL A 216 -14.58 -2.53 21.11
C VAL A 216 -14.76 -2.41 22.62
N THR A 217 -14.10 -3.30 23.37
CA THR A 217 -13.97 -3.12 24.82
C THR A 217 -13.23 -1.81 24.99
N GLU A 218 -13.96 -0.81 25.50
CA GLU A 218 -13.45 0.52 25.78
C GLU A 218 -12.03 0.43 26.37
N GLY A 219 -11.03 0.87 25.60
CA GLY A 219 -9.63 0.90 26.04
C GLY A 219 -8.64 0.01 25.27
N LEU A 220 -9.06 -1.05 24.57
CA LEU A 220 -8.11 -1.90 23.81
C LEU A 220 -7.49 -1.16 22.61
N GLU A 221 -8.22 -0.23 22.01
CA GLU A 221 -7.72 0.55 20.87
C GLU A 221 -6.98 1.82 21.28
N LEU A 222 -6.94 2.16 22.57
CA LEU A 222 -6.30 3.40 23.02
C LEU A 222 -4.82 3.48 22.61
N PRO A 223 -4.00 2.41 22.77
CA PRO A 223 -2.61 2.45 22.32
C PRO A 223 -2.47 2.60 20.80
N ALA A 224 -3.39 2.03 20.01
CA ALA A 224 -3.37 2.16 18.55
C ALA A 224 -3.76 3.58 18.12
N LEU A 225 -4.77 4.17 18.76
CA LEU A 225 -5.17 5.57 18.56
C LEU A 225 -4.06 6.54 18.93
N GLU A 226 -3.39 6.33 20.06
CA GLU A 226 -2.26 7.15 20.50
C GLU A 226 -1.10 7.06 19.51
N SER A 227 -0.73 5.86 19.07
CA SER A 227 0.29 5.69 18.02
C SER A 227 -0.12 6.31 16.70
N LEU A 228 -1.38 6.19 16.29
CA LEU A 228 -1.87 6.81 15.06
C LEU A 228 -1.79 8.33 15.14
N GLN A 229 -2.14 8.93 16.27
CA GLN A 229 -2.00 10.37 16.49
C GLN A 229 -0.52 10.80 16.39
N VAL A 230 0.39 10.03 16.98
CA VAL A 230 1.83 10.31 16.89
C VAL A 230 2.32 10.25 15.44
N VAL A 231 1.95 9.20 14.70
CA VAL A 231 2.27 9.02 13.27
C VAL A 231 1.70 10.17 12.44
N ILE A 232 0.41 10.51 12.64
CA ILE A 232 -0.23 11.62 11.92
C ILE A 232 0.48 12.94 12.26
N VAL A 233 0.77 13.25 13.52
CA VAL A 233 1.47 14.49 13.89
C VAL A 233 2.89 14.54 13.32
N GLN A 234 3.59 13.41 13.31
CA GLN A 234 4.94 13.28 12.77
C GLN A 234 4.97 13.50 11.25
N TYR A 235 3.96 13.00 10.54
CA TYR A 235 3.90 12.98 9.07
C TYR A 235 2.87 13.89 8.44
N LEU A 236 2.11 14.66 9.23
CA LEU A 236 1.34 15.76 8.69
C LEU A 236 2.34 16.73 8.04
N PRO A 237 2.02 17.27 6.86
CA PRO A 237 2.81 18.36 6.33
C PRO A 237 2.92 19.39 7.45
N ARG A 238 4.13 19.75 7.85
CA ARG A 238 4.37 20.96 8.62
C ARG A 238 3.92 22.10 7.70
N ILE A 239 2.61 22.32 7.59
CA ILE A 239 2.02 23.45 6.88
C ILE A 239 2.64 24.62 7.59
N HIS A 240 3.62 25.20 6.94
CA HIS A 240 4.56 26.09 7.57
C HIS A 240 3.81 27.09 8.43
N THR A 241 4.26 27.19 9.67
CA THR A 241 4.18 28.31 10.59
C THR A 241 4.78 29.59 9.97
N ASN A 242 4.54 29.86 8.68
CA ASN A 242 4.96 31.05 7.93
C ASN A 242 4.01 32.23 8.18
N LYS A 243 2.94 32.08 8.96
CA LYS A 243 2.14 33.21 9.42
C LYS A 243 2.90 34.13 10.40
N GLN A 244 3.96 33.69 11.05
CA GLN A 244 4.72 34.56 11.97
C GLN A 244 5.85 35.37 11.30
N GLN A 245 6.32 35.02 10.09
CA GLN A 245 7.30 35.84 9.37
C GLN A 245 6.70 36.93 8.48
N MET A 246 5.39 36.90 8.19
CA MET A 246 4.72 38.03 7.51
C MET A 246 4.26 39.13 8.48
N ILE A 247 4.11 38.86 9.78
CA ILE A 247 3.71 39.88 10.77
C ILE A 247 4.94 40.69 11.24
N SER A 248 6.16 40.15 11.22
CA SER A 248 7.36 40.89 11.63
C SER A 248 7.95 41.81 10.56
N LYS A 249 7.49 41.75 9.30
CA LYS A 249 7.96 42.62 8.21
C LYS A 249 7.04 43.80 7.87
N GLN A 250 5.88 43.94 8.53
CA GLN A 250 5.01 45.13 8.37
C GLN A 250 5.10 46.13 9.54
N GLY A 251 6.02 45.93 10.50
CA GLY A 251 6.13 46.75 11.71
C GLY A 251 7.18 47.87 11.69
N HIS A 252 7.92 48.12 10.60
CA HIS A 252 8.93 49.18 10.55
C HIS A 252 8.72 50.07 9.32
N GLY A 253 7.86 51.06 9.46
CA GLY A 253 7.62 52.05 8.41
C GLY A 253 6.56 53.07 8.77
N HIS A 254 6.59 53.62 9.98
CA HIS A 254 6.04 54.94 10.30
C HIS A 254 6.56 55.38 11.67
N GLU A 255 7.70 56.07 11.66
CA GLU A 255 8.01 57.24 12.48
C GLU A 255 9.25 57.93 11.90
#